data_AF-A0A383TEV1-F1
#
_entry.id   AF-A0A383TEV1-F1
#
_cell.length_a   1.000
_cell.length_b   1.000
_cell.length_c   1.000
_cell.angle_alpha   90.00
_cell.angle_beta   90.00
_cell.angle_gamma   90.00
#
_symmetry.space_group_name_H-M   'P 1'
#
loop_
_entity.id
_entity.type
_entity.pdbx_description
1 polymer ?
#
loop_
_entity_poly.entity_id
_entity_poly.type
_entity_poly.pdbx_seq_one_letter_code
_entity_poly.pdbx_strand_id
1 'polypeptide(L)' 'MGEKFTCQETITKLREMNFMELRGEGFIPAYTRTDFTDSLHEAFGFRTDYQILPTKKMKKIFKMTKTTKKVRTF' A
#
# COMPACT_ATOMS: atom_id res chain seq x y z
N MET A 1 5.86 1.74 -13.70
CA MET A 1 6.60 0.53 -13.26
C MET A 1 6.98 -0.37 -14.45
N GLY A 2 7.41 0.20 -15.57
CA GLY A 2 7.78 -0.59 -16.75
C GLY A 2 9.06 -1.37 -16.50
N GLU A 3 8.96 -2.69 -16.55
CA GLU A 3 10.04 -3.70 -16.67
C GLU A 3 11.20 -3.69 -15.65
N LYS A 4 11.25 -2.71 -14.73
CA LYS A 4 12.31 -2.56 -13.72
C LYS A 4 12.25 -3.55 -12.56
N PHE A 5 11.10 -4.18 -12.32
CA PHE A 5 10.90 -5.10 -11.21
C PHE A 5 10.13 -6.33 -11.69
N THR A 6 10.56 -7.51 -11.27
CA THR A 6 9.80 -8.73 -11.52
C THR A 6 8.53 -8.77 -10.68
N CYS A 7 7.57 -9.62 -11.08
CA CYS A 7 6.34 -9.84 -10.31
C CYS A 7 6.63 -10.29 -8.87
N GLN A 8 7.62 -11.19 -8.70
CA GLN A 8 8.01 -11.70 -7.40
C GLN A 8 8.58 -10.60 -6.51
N GLU A 9 9.52 -9.80 -7.02
CA GLU A 9 10.08 -8.67 -6.28
C GLU A 9 9.01 -7.66 -5.89
N THR A 10 8.07 -7.37 -6.80
CA THR A 10 6.97 -6.44 -6.54
C THR A 10 6.09 -6.95 -5.40
N ILE A 11 5.71 -8.24 -5.42
CA ILE A 11 4.89 -8.85 -4.37
C ILE A 11 5.63 -8.84 -3.02
N THR A 12 6.91 -9.22 -3.02
CA THR A 12 7.73 -9.24 -1.81
C THR A 12 7.84 -7.84 -1.22
N LYS A 13 8.22 -6.83 -2.01
CA LYS A 13 8.36 -5.45 -1.54
C LYS A 13 7.04 -4.87 -1.05
N LEU A 14 5.92 -5.14 -1.73
CA LEU A 14 4.60 -4.70 -1.27
C LEU A 14 4.21 -5.33 0.07
N ARG A 15 4.64 -6.58 0.34
CA ARG A 15 4.41 -7.24 1.64
C ARG A 15 5.28 -6.67 2.76
N GLU A 16 6.47 -6.18 2.43
CA GLU A 16 7.38 -5.57 3.40
C GLU A 16 7.02 -4.11 3.74
N MET A 17 6.16 -3.46 2.95
CA MET A 17 5.65 -2.10 3.23
C MET A 17 4.71 -2.10 4.45
N ASN A 18 5.30 -1.91 5.63
CA ASN A 18 4.58 -1.85 6.89
C ASN A 18 4.11 -0.43 7.24
N PHE A 19 3.01 -0.32 7.99
CA PHE A 19 2.49 0.94 8.49
C PHE A 19 2.26 0.84 10.00
N MET A 20 2.60 1.90 10.73
CA MET A 20 2.40 2.01 12.17
C MET A 20 1.19 2.89 12.45
N GLU A 21 0.33 2.46 13.38
CA GLU A 21 -0.79 3.27 13.85
C GLU A 21 -0.31 4.32 14.85
N LEU A 22 -0.57 5.59 14.55
CA LEU A 22 -0.55 6.69 15.50
C LEU A 22 -1.95 6.85 16.10
N ARG A 23 -2.07 6.61 17.41
CA ARG A 23 -3.34 6.66 18.14
C ARG A 23 -4.03 8.02 17.94
N GLY A 24 -5.13 8.01 17.20
CA GLY A 24 -5.98 9.18 16.96
C GLY A 24 -5.64 9.99 15.71
N GLU A 25 -4.43 9.85 15.15
CA GLU A 25 -4.00 10.65 14.00
C GLU A 25 -4.03 9.86 12.68
N GLY A 26 -3.76 8.55 12.71
CA GLY A 26 -3.80 7.72 11.51
C GLY A 26 -2.68 6.71 11.45
N PHE A 27 -2.16 6.46 10.24
CA PHE A 27 -1.10 5.52 9.98
C PHE A 27 0.06 6.20 9.27
N ILE A 28 1.27 5.95 9.74
CA ILE A 28 2.51 6.39 9.11
C ILE A 28 3.24 5.20 8.50
N PRO A 29 3.94 5.39 7.37
CA PRO A 29 4.79 4.34 6.82
C PRO A 29 5.92 4.00 7.80
N ALA A 30 6.14 2.71 8.00
CA ALA A 30 7.26 2.15 8.76
C ALA A 30 8.21 1.40 7.80
N TYR A 31 8.46 1.99 6.63
CA TYR A 31 9.40 1.50 5.62
C TYR A 31 10.21 2.66 5.05
N THR A 32 11.36 2.34 4.47
CA THR A 32 12.25 3.32 3.84
C THR A 32 11.84 3.56 2.38
N ARG A 33 11.90 4.82 1.95
CA ARG A 33 11.73 5.19 0.54
C ARG A 33 12.85 4.54 -0.30
N THR A 34 12.47 3.88 -1.39
CA THR A 34 13.37 3.21 -2.34
C THR A 34 12.94 3.51 -3.77
N ASP A 35 13.80 3.22 -4.75
CA ASP A 35 13.46 3.36 -6.18
C ASP A 35 12.18 2.60 -6.56
N PHE A 36 11.87 1.52 -5.82
CA PHE A 36 10.63 0.77 -5.96
C PHE A 36 9.41 1.57 -5.50
N THR A 37 9.46 2.14 -4.29
CA THR A 37 8.34 2.94 -3.78
C THR A 37 8.13 4.21 -4.60
N ASP A 38 9.20 4.77 -5.16
CA ASP A 38 9.14 5.93 -6.04
C ASP A 38 8.44 5.57 -7.35
N SER A 39 8.89 4.48 -7.98
CA SER A 39 8.24 3.94 -9.18
C SER A 39 6.78 3.54 -8.95
N LEU A 40 6.43 3.09 -7.73
CA LEU A 40 5.06 2.81 -7.30
C LEU A 40 4.24 4.09 -7.21
N HIS A 41 4.74 5.09 -6.51
CA HIS A 41 4.05 6.36 -6.33
C HIS A 41 3.85 7.10 -7.64
N GLU A 42 4.84 7.10 -8.53
CA GLU A 42 4.73 7.68 -9.87
C GLU A 42 3.70 6.95 -10.75
N ALA A 43 3.69 5.61 -10.71
CA ALA A 43 2.78 4.84 -11.56
C ALA A 43 1.32 4.92 -11.12
N PHE A 44 1.06 5.01 -9.82
CA PHE A 44 -0.31 4.99 -9.28
C PHE A 44 -0.80 6.34 -8.76
N GLY A 45 0.06 7.37 -8.76
CA GLY A 45 -0.30 8.74 -8.40
C GLY A 45 -0.66 8.95 -6.92
N PHE A 46 -0.30 8.02 -6.04
CA PHE A 46 -0.48 8.16 -4.59
C PHE A 46 0.87 8.25 -3.89
N ARG A 47 0.96 9.06 -2.83
CA ARG A 47 2.14 9.17 -1.97
C ARG A 47 1.79 8.84 -0.54
N THR A 48 2.31 7.71 -0.07
CA THR A 48 2.10 7.20 1.30
C THR A 48 3.17 7.68 2.27
N ASP A 49 4.24 8.30 1.76
CA ASP A 49 5.40 8.81 2.50
C ASP A 49 5.25 10.28 2.95
N TYR A 50 4.41 11.06 2.29
CA TYR A 50 4.23 12.48 2.60
C TYR A 50 3.04 12.80 3.51
N GLN A 51 2.10 11.88 3.71
CA GLN A 51 0.86 12.13 4.43
C GLN A 51 0.53 11.01 5.39
N ILE A 52 0.07 11.38 6.59
CA ILE A 52 -0.54 10.45 7.52
C ILE A 52 -1.80 9.89 6.87
N LEU A 53 -1.86 8.57 6.71
CA LEU A 53 -3.04 7.90 6.20
C LEU A 53 -4.13 7.92 7.28
N PRO A 54 -5.28 8.57 7.06
CA PRO A 54 -6.32 8.63 8.07
C PRO A 54 -6.84 7.23 8.42
N THR A 55 -7.12 6.97 9.70
CA THR A 55 -7.66 5.69 10.18
C THR A 55 -8.90 5.25 9.39
N LYS A 56 -9.75 6.20 8.96
CA LYS A 56 -10.92 5.94 8.12
C LYS A 56 -10.56 5.32 6.76
N LYS A 57 -9.53 5.85 6.08
CA LYS A 57 -9.04 5.30 4.80
C LYS A 57 -8.44 3.92 5.01
N MET A 58 -7.60 3.74 6.04
CA MET A 58 -7.01 2.43 6.35
C MET A 58 -8.07 1.37 6.68
N LYS A 59 -9.08 1.71 7.49
CA LYS A 59 -10.23 0.83 7.76
C LYS A 59 -11.00 0.46 6.48
N LYS A 60 -11.16 1.39 5.54
CA LYS A 60 -11.78 1.12 4.23
C LYS A 60 -10.94 0.13 3.41
N ILE A 61 -9.63 0.32 3.36
CA ILE A 61 -8.69 -0.61 2.69
C ILE A 61 -8.78 -1.99 3.31
N PHE A 62 -8.69 -2.11 4.65
CA PHE A 62 -8.85 -3.40 5.35
C PHE A 62 -10.19 -4.07 5.06
N LYS A 63 -11.28 -3.29 5.02
CA LYS A 63 -12.59 -3.83 4.65
C LYS A 63 -12.58 -4.36 3.22
N MET A 64 -11.98 -3.64 2.27
CA MET A 64 -11.89 -4.08 0.87
C MET A 64 -11.02 -5.34 0.71
N THR A 65 -9.89 -5.45 1.43
CA THR A 65 -9.01 -6.62 1.33
C THR A 65 -9.57 -7.85 2.02
N LYS A 66 -10.30 -7.70 3.13
CA LYS A 66 -10.97 -8.81 3.84
C LYS A 66 -12.31 -9.20 3.23
N THR A 67 -13.01 -8.25 2.59
CA THR A 67 -14.20 -8.55 1.80
C THR A 67 -13.72 -8.98 0.42
N THR A 68 -13.09 -10.16 0.34
CA THR A 68 -12.98 -10.89 -0.92
C THR A 68 -14.41 -11.03 -1.43
N LYS A 69 -14.79 -10.21 -2.42
CA LYS A 69 -16.00 -10.49 -3.19
C LYS A 69 -15.84 -11.93 -3.64
N LYS A 70 -16.70 -12.84 -3.18
CA LYS A 70 -16.86 -14.15 -3.84
C LYS A 70 -17.02 -13.80 -5.30
N VAL A 71 -16.00 -14.07 -6.12
CA VAL A 71 -16.11 -13.96 -7.56
C VAL A 71 -17.29 -14.86 -7.87
N ARG A 72 -18.42 -14.27 -8.27
CA ARG A 72 -19.53 -15.05 -8.82
C ARG A 72 -18.96 -15.60 -10.12
N THR A 73 -18.47 -16.83 -10.06
CA THR A 73 -18.21 -17.65 -11.23
C THR A 73 -19.55 -17.78 -11.93
N PHE A 74 -19.64 -17.20 -13.13
CA PHE A 74 -20.75 -17.45 -14.05
C PHE A 74 -20.54 -18.80 -14.73
#